data_AF-A0A939Y2Y2-F1
#
_entry.id   AF-A0A939Y2Y2-F1
#
_cell.length_a   1.000
_cell.length_b   1.000
_cell.length_c   1.000
_cell.angle_alpha   90.00
_cell.angle_beta   90.00
_cell.angle_gamma   90.00
#
_symmetry.space_group_name_H-M   'P 1'
#
loop_
_entity.id
_entity.type
_entity.pdbx_description
1 polymer ?
#
loop_
_entity_poly.entity_id
_entity_poly.type
_entity_poly.pdbx_seq_one_letter_code
_entity_poly.pdbx_strand_id
1 'polypeptide(L)'
;DHIKNVSDHGAQNYDLSWVGFIPGFRESRRLEGQYILTENDVRANRVFEDAVAYGGWPMDDHVRGGLMDFDKNPSRCFNFEGCYSIPYRCYISKDIGNLMMAGRDISTSKMAYGSIRVMGTCAVGGQAAGTAAAMAIRYGIQPPKVAEHMDELQQTLLKQDCYIPGFANHDPADLARDARVSCSSAAEGCGAGNVINGVTRTVGKESNVWESAPLADGPAWLRLDLPKVQTIREIRLTFDPNLSREIMPSITAMVRNRQCKGMPDELVRDYTVELQRGEETVYTQHVKGNYQRLNTLKLPTPVQADSLTLTVTATHDYPAARVFEVRLY
;
A
#
# COMPACT_ATOMS: atom_id res chain seq x y z
N ASP A 1 27.37 32.56 11.50
CA ASP A 1 27.63 33.33 12.74
C ASP A 1 26.77 32.93 13.94
N HIS A 2 25.46 33.13 13.97
CA HIS A 2 24.66 33.00 15.20
C HIS A 2 24.97 31.73 16.05
N ILE A 3 24.95 30.52 15.47
CA ILE A 3 25.12 29.25 16.24
C ILE A 3 26.57 28.96 16.67
N LYS A 4 27.59 29.24 15.83
CA LYS A 4 29.01 28.89 16.11
C LYS A 4 29.83 30.05 16.69
N ASN A 5 29.55 31.28 16.28
CA ASN A 5 30.43 32.43 16.51
C ASN A 5 29.82 33.51 17.42
N VAL A 6 28.51 33.49 17.71
CA VAL A 6 27.84 34.64 18.37
C VAL A 6 26.75 34.29 19.40
N SER A 7 26.62 33.05 19.91
CA SER A 7 25.56 32.74 20.90
C SER A 7 25.90 31.61 21.90
N ASP A 8 25.15 31.58 23.01
CA ASP A 8 25.20 30.61 24.11
C ASP A 8 24.27 29.42 23.87
N HIS A 9 24.38 28.77 22.70
CA HIS A 9 23.55 27.59 22.36
C HIS A 9 24.27 26.25 22.62
N GLY A 10 25.39 26.25 23.36
CA GLY A 10 26.15 25.04 23.69
C GLY A 10 26.81 24.33 22.50
N ALA A 11 26.98 25.02 21.37
CA ALA A 11 27.45 24.44 20.10
C ALA A 11 28.95 24.69 19.80
N GLN A 12 29.72 25.18 20.78
CA GLN A 12 31.12 25.62 20.58
C GLN A 12 32.05 24.50 20.10
N ASN A 13 31.73 23.25 20.46
CA ASN A 13 32.52 22.06 20.11
C ASN A 13 31.91 21.22 18.98
N TYR A 14 30.87 21.72 18.31
CA TYR A 14 30.26 21.02 17.18
C TYR A 14 30.85 21.48 15.86
N ASP A 15 31.07 20.54 14.93
CA ASP A 15 31.46 20.88 13.56
C ASP A 15 30.27 20.84 12.59
N LEU A 16 30.26 21.76 11.62
CA LEU A 16 29.19 21.82 10.63
C LEU A 16 29.50 20.78 9.55
N SER A 17 28.85 19.62 9.63
CA SER A 17 29.13 18.51 8.72
C SER A 17 28.61 18.75 7.29
N TRP A 18 27.43 19.37 7.12
CA TRP A 18 26.82 19.56 5.81
C TRP A 18 25.70 20.62 5.84
N VAL A 19 25.58 21.39 4.76
CA VAL A 19 24.43 22.25 4.46
C VAL A 19 24.01 22.00 3.02
N GLY A 20 22.71 21.78 2.80
CA GLY A 20 22.15 21.68 1.46
C GLY A 20 22.24 23.03 0.74
N PHE A 21 22.88 23.04 -0.43
CA PHE A 21 23.09 24.27 -1.21
C PHE A 21 21.87 24.67 -2.05
N ILE A 22 20.87 23.78 -2.19
CA ILE A 22 19.63 24.07 -2.92
C ILE A 22 18.53 24.39 -1.90
N PRO A 23 18.00 25.63 -1.87
CA PRO A 23 16.83 25.93 -1.06
C PRO A 23 15.63 25.12 -1.59
N GLY A 24 15.06 24.28 -0.72
CA GLY A 24 13.90 23.48 -1.07
C GLY A 24 12.62 24.32 -1.07
N PHE A 25 11.98 24.48 -2.22
CA PHE A 25 10.64 25.07 -2.30
C PHE A 25 9.59 24.04 -1.85
N ARG A 26 8.96 24.30 -0.71
CA ARG A 26 7.90 23.47 -0.12
C ARG A 26 6.59 23.54 -0.91
N GLU A 27 6.25 24.74 -1.37
CA GLU A 27 5.01 25.04 -2.09
C GLU A 27 5.32 25.88 -3.34
N SER A 28 4.51 25.70 -4.39
CA SER A 28 4.58 26.46 -5.64
C SER A 28 3.17 26.66 -6.20
N ARG A 29 3.07 27.11 -7.46
CA ARG A 29 1.82 27.12 -8.22
C ARG A 29 1.20 25.73 -8.19
N ARG A 30 -0.12 25.68 -8.00
CA ARG A 30 -0.92 24.46 -8.02
C ARG A 30 -1.79 24.46 -9.26
N LEU A 31 -1.96 23.28 -9.85
CA LEU A 31 -2.83 23.09 -10.99
C LEU A 31 -4.26 22.79 -10.53
N GLU A 32 -5.24 23.29 -11.27
CA GLU A 32 -6.64 22.94 -11.05
C GLU A 32 -6.98 21.67 -11.83
N GLY A 33 -7.43 20.66 -11.09
CA GLY A 33 -7.99 19.45 -11.62
C GLY A 33 -9.51 19.51 -11.63
N GLN A 34 -10.13 18.42 -12.06
CA GLN A 34 -11.59 18.28 -12.05
C GLN A 34 -12.18 18.29 -10.63
N TYR A 35 -11.34 18.10 -9.61
CA TYR A 35 -11.65 18.39 -8.21
C TYR A 35 -10.43 18.95 -7.48
N ILE A 36 -10.70 19.80 -6.50
CA ILE A 36 -9.70 20.33 -5.58
C ILE A 36 -9.92 19.65 -4.23
N LEU A 37 -9.02 18.76 -3.82
CA LEU A 37 -9.09 18.18 -2.47
C LEU A 37 -8.90 19.26 -1.41
N THR A 38 -9.79 19.32 -0.42
CA THR A 38 -9.78 20.38 0.60
C THR A 38 -9.39 19.86 1.98
N GLU A 39 -9.04 20.77 2.89
CA GLU A 39 -8.80 20.44 4.29
C GLU A 39 -10.02 19.83 4.98
N ASN A 40 -11.22 20.16 4.52
CA ASN A 40 -12.45 19.60 5.08
C ASN A 40 -12.59 18.14 4.68
N ASP A 41 -12.24 17.78 3.44
CA ASP A 41 -12.20 16.38 3.00
C ASP A 41 -11.17 15.57 3.80
N VAL A 42 -10.00 16.15 4.05
CA VAL A 42 -8.93 15.55 4.87
C VAL A 42 -9.41 15.33 6.32
N ARG A 43 -9.95 16.37 6.97
CA ARG A 43 -10.42 16.29 8.37
C ARG A 43 -11.61 15.35 8.55
N ALA A 44 -12.44 15.22 7.53
CA ALA A 44 -13.58 14.32 7.54
C ALA A 44 -13.21 12.86 7.24
N ASN A 45 -11.93 12.54 6.98
CA ASN A 45 -11.49 11.22 6.51
C ASN A 45 -12.33 10.72 5.33
N ARG A 46 -12.62 11.61 4.38
CA ARG A 46 -13.62 11.33 3.36
C ARG A 46 -13.21 10.15 2.48
N VAL A 47 -14.14 9.20 2.32
CA VAL A 47 -14.06 8.13 1.32
C VAL A 47 -14.86 8.58 0.10
N PHE A 48 -14.19 8.72 -1.04
CA PHE A 48 -14.81 9.08 -2.31
C PHE A 48 -15.11 7.82 -3.13
N GLU A 49 -16.19 7.83 -3.89
CA GLU A 49 -16.57 6.71 -4.78
C GLU A 49 -15.50 6.46 -5.85
N ASP A 50 -14.87 7.53 -6.35
CA ASP A 50 -13.77 7.49 -7.31
C ASP A 50 -12.39 7.51 -6.65
N ALA A 51 -12.26 7.01 -5.42
CA ALA A 51 -10.99 6.91 -4.72
C ALA A 51 -10.00 6.01 -5.47
N VAL A 52 -8.76 6.49 -5.63
CA VAL A 52 -7.67 5.72 -6.27
C VAL A 52 -6.36 5.76 -5.47
N ALA A 53 -6.29 6.61 -4.46
CA ALA A 53 -5.15 6.74 -3.56
C ALA A 53 -5.62 7.19 -2.17
N TYR A 54 -4.70 7.31 -1.22
CA TYR A 54 -5.01 7.75 0.14
C TYR A 54 -3.85 8.50 0.81
N GLY A 55 -4.18 9.24 1.85
CA GLY A 55 -3.22 9.93 2.71
C GLY A 55 -3.61 9.86 4.18
N GLY A 56 -2.63 10.07 5.06
CA GLY A 56 -2.80 10.09 6.51
C GLY A 56 -1.76 10.96 7.23
N TRP A 57 -0.96 11.73 6.48
CA TRP A 57 0.04 12.62 7.06
C TRP A 57 -0.64 13.87 7.64
N PRO A 58 -0.29 14.37 8.83
CA PRO A 58 -0.81 15.63 9.35
C PRO A 58 -0.64 16.79 8.37
N MET A 59 -1.56 17.76 8.35
CA MET A 59 -1.41 18.93 7.48
C MET A 59 -0.30 19.84 8.01
N ASP A 60 0.86 19.81 7.35
CA ASP A 60 2.04 20.60 7.69
C ASP A 60 2.04 21.93 6.91
N ASP A 61 1.54 22.98 7.56
CA ASP A 61 1.41 24.34 7.02
C ASP A 61 2.67 25.17 7.30
N HIS A 62 3.30 25.65 6.23
CA HIS A 62 4.53 26.46 6.32
C HIS A 62 4.20 27.95 6.25
N VAL A 63 4.98 28.74 6.98
CA VAL A 63 4.87 30.20 6.94
C VAL A 63 5.22 30.74 5.55
N ARG A 64 4.48 31.76 5.09
CA ARG A 64 4.56 32.25 3.71
C ARG A 64 5.91 32.89 3.39
N GLY A 65 6.53 33.56 4.35
CA GLY A 65 7.85 34.20 4.20
C GLY A 65 9.02 33.22 4.26
N GLY A 66 8.76 31.93 4.57
CA GLY A 66 9.81 30.92 4.69
C GLY A 66 10.89 31.35 5.67
N LEU A 67 12.15 31.35 5.22
CA LEU A 67 13.31 31.77 6.02
C LEU A 67 13.28 33.25 6.44
N MET A 68 12.40 34.07 5.85
CA MET A 68 12.28 35.50 6.15
C MET A 68 11.28 35.81 7.28
N ASP A 69 10.50 34.84 7.74
CA ASP A 69 9.59 34.98 8.89
C ASP A 69 10.34 34.64 10.20
N PHE A 70 11.25 35.52 10.63
CA PHE A 70 12.13 35.29 11.79
C PHE A 70 11.43 35.23 13.15
N ASP A 71 10.21 35.75 13.24
CA ASP A 71 9.41 35.91 14.46
C ASP A 71 8.32 34.83 14.62
N LYS A 72 8.25 33.86 13.70
CA LYS A 72 7.22 32.82 13.68
C LYS A 72 7.82 31.43 13.73
N ASN A 73 7.06 30.49 14.27
CA ASN A 73 7.38 29.07 14.10
C ASN A 73 7.34 28.72 12.60
N PRO A 74 8.35 28.01 12.06
CA PRO A 74 8.50 27.79 10.63
C PRO A 74 7.36 26.95 10.03
N SER A 75 6.71 26.13 10.86
CA SER A 75 5.62 25.25 10.46
C SER A 75 4.62 25.04 11.59
N ARG A 76 3.35 24.82 11.22
CA ARG A 76 2.29 24.37 12.13
C ARG A 76 1.68 23.09 11.59
N CYS A 77 1.78 22.01 12.38
CA CYS A 77 1.14 20.74 12.06
C CYS A 77 -0.28 20.70 12.62
N PHE A 78 -1.25 20.45 11.74
CA PHE A 78 -2.63 20.20 12.12
C PHE A 78 -2.89 18.70 12.05
N ASN A 79 -2.95 18.08 13.22
CA ASN A 79 -3.24 16.66 13.36
C ASN A 79 -4.72 16.37 13.11
N PHE A 80 -4.98 15.18 12.57
CA PHE A 80 -6.28 14.55 12.48
C PHE A 80 -6.07 13.04 12.66
N GLU A 81 -7.12 12.32 13.02
CA GLU A 81 -7.07 10.88 13.19
C GLU A 81 -7.47 10.18 11.89
N GLY A 82 -6.91 9.00 11.59
CA GLY A 82 -7.35 8.18 10.46
C GLY A 82 -6.67 8.49 9.12
N CYS A 83 -7.33 8.07 8.04
CA CYS A 83 -6.86 8.24 6.67
C CYS A 83 -8.01 8.77 5.81
N TYR A 84 -7.68 9.57 4.81
CA TYR A 84 -8.61 10.05 3.80
C TYR A 84 -8.26 9.45 2.44
N SER A 85 -9.26 9.29 1.58
CA SER A 85 -9.05 8.89 0.20
C SER A 85 -8.82 10.10 -0.72
N ILE A 86 -8.13 9.88 -1.83
CA ILE A 86 -7.86 10.88 -2.85
C ILE A 86 -8.60 10.44 -4.13
N PRO A 87 -9.56 11.23 -4.61
CA PRO A 87 -10.37 10.86 -5.75
C PRO A 87 -9.61 11.04 -7.07
N TYR A 88 -9.92 10.22 -8.07
CA TYR A 88 -9.27 10.20 -9.38
C TYR A 88 -9.24 11.57 -10.06
N ARG A 89 -10.35 12.30 -9.97
CA ARG A 89 -10.52 13.67 -10.48
C ARG A 89 -9.52 14.71 -9.95
N CYS A 90 -8.83 14.47 -8.83
CA CYS A 90 -7.72 15.33 -8.38
C CYS A 90 -6.48 15.24 -9.29
N TYR A 91 -6.31 14.11 -9.98
CA TYR A 91 -5.18 13.79 -10.84
C TYR A 91 -5.42 14.20 -12.31
N ILE A 92 -6.61 14.71 -12.65
CA ILE A 92 -7.00 15.03 -14.03
C ILE A 92 -7.11 16.53 -14.20
N SER A 93 -6.39 17.09 -15.18
CA SER A 93 -6.45 18.53 -15.47
C SER A 93 -7.88 18.96 -15.80
N LYS A 94 -8.26 20.14 -15.30
CA LYS A 94 -9.53 20.79 -15.63
C LYS A 94 -9.59 21.28 -17.08
N ASP A 95 -8.45 21.69 -17.64
CA ASP A 95 -8.39 22.42 -18.91
C ASP A 95 -7.79 21.60 -20.06
N ILE A 96 -6.86 20.67 -19.77
CA ILE A 96 -6.11 19.92 -20.79
C ILE A 96 -6.50 18.45 -20.74
N GLY A 97 -7.25 17.99 -21.75
CA GLY A 97 -7.91 16.67 -21.75
C GLY A 97 -6.97 15.46 -21.67
N ASN A 98 -5.70 15.59 -22.06
CA ASN A 98 -4.70 14.53 -22.01
C ASN A 98 -3.63 14.73 -20.92
N LEU A 99 -3.82 15.70 -20.01
CA LEU A 99 -2.87 16.00 -18.95
C LEU A 99 -3.34 15.40 -17.62
N MET A 100 -2.47 14.56 -17.04
CA MET A 100 -2.60 14.03 -15.68
C MET A 100 -1.54 14.67 -14.77
N MET A 101 -1.84 14.81 -13.48
CA MET A 101 -1.04 15.53 -12.49
C MET A 101 -0.85 14.63 -11.27
N ALA A 102 0.28 13.93 -11.20
CA ALA A 102 0.53 12.92 -10.18
C ALA A 102 1.74 13.28 -9.32
N GLY A 103 1.47 13.54 -8.03
CA GLY A 103 2.47 13.88 -7.05
C GLY A 103 2.24 15.28 -6.48
N ARG A 104 3.28 16.12 -6.48
CA ARG A 104 3.22 17.47 -5.88
C ARG A 104 2.46 18.51 -6.73
N ASP A 105 2.14 18.17 -7.96
CA ASP A 105 1.37 18.99 -8.91
C ASP A 105 -0.15 18.71 -8.84
N ILE A 106 -0.57 17.74 -8.02
CA ILE A 106 -1.97 17.35 -7.83
C ILE A 106 -2.85 18.50 -7.36
N SER A 107 -4.13 18.47 -7.77
CA SER A 107 -5.07 19.54 -7.45
C SER A 107 -5.60 19.49 -6.02
N THR A 108 -5.25 20.52 -5.23
CA THR A 108 -5.58 20.61 -3.79
C THR A 108 -5.68 22.06 -3.31
N SER A 109 -6.37 22.26 -2.18
CA SER A 109 -6.26 23.48 -1.39
C SER A 109 -4.85 23.57 -0.77
N LYS A 110 -4.43 24.78 -0.37
CA LYS A 110 -3.13 24.96 0.30
C LYS A 110 -2.98 24.04 1.53
N MET A 111 -4.05 23.93 2.31
CA MET A 111 -4.04 23.16 3.55
C MET A 111 -3.97 21.65 3.29
N ALA A 112 -4.81 21.13 2.37
CA ALA A 112 -4.75 19.71 1.99
C ALA A 112 -3.41 19.34 1.36
N TYR A 113 -2.80 20.25 0.59
CA TYR A 113 -1.48 20.06 0.00
C TYR A 113 -0.41 19.71 1.06
N GLY A 114 -0.48 20.33 2.24
CA GLY A 114 0.42 20.05 3.37
C GLY A 114 0.41 18.59 3.84
N SER A 115 -0.67 17.87 3.60
CA SER A 115 -0.82 16.44 3.93
C SER A 115 -0.43 15.53 2.76
N ILE A 116 -0.91 15.82 1.56
CA ILE A 116 -0.79 14.92 0.40
C ILE A 116 0.61 14.88 -0.23
N ARG A 117 1.38 15.97 -0.09
CA ARG A 117 2.66 16.19 -0.81
C ARG A 117 3.81 15.29 -0.35
N VAL A 118 3.57 14.42 0.63
CA VAL A 118 4.58 13.49 1.14
C VAL A 118 4.86 12.38 0.13
N MET A 119 6.10 11.92 0.09
CA MET A 119 6.60 11.04 -0.97
C MET A 119 5.81 9.72 -1.09
N GLY A 120 5.41 9.13 0.03
CA GLY A 120 4.60 7.90 0.05
C GLY A 120 3.24 8.11 -0.62
N THR A 121 2.51 9.16 -0.25
CA THR A 121 1.22 9.50 -0.85
C THR A 121 1.35 9.88 -2.33
N CYS A 122 2.41 10.60 -2.70
CA CYS A 122 2.72 10.89 -4.10
C CYS A 122 2.99 9.61 -4.91
N ALA A 123 3.69 8.63 -4.34
CA ALA A 123 3.95 7.35 -5.00
C ALA A 123 2.66 6.55 -5.25
N VAL A 124 1.75 6.49 -4.28
CA VAL A 124 0.44 5.85 -4.44
C VAL A 124 -0.38 6.55 -5.54
N GLY A 125 -0.42 7.89 -5.53
CA GLY A 125 -1.06 8.65 -6.59
C GLY A 125 -0.42 8.46 -7.98
N GLY A 126 0.90 8.30 -8.02
CA GLY A 126 1.65 7.97 -9.24
C GLY A 126 1.28 6.61 -9.81
N GLN A 127 1.15 5.58 -8.96
CA GLN A 127 0.66 4.27 -9.37
C GLN A 127 -0.76 4.37 -9.95
N ALA A 128 -1.67 5.07 -9.26
CA ALA A 128 -3.04 5.29 -9.74
C ALA A 128 -3.08 5.96 -11.11
N ALA A 129 -2.36 7.06 -11.28
CA ALA A 129 -2.30 7.80 -12.54
C ALA A 129 -1.69 6.95 -13.68
N GLY A 130 -0.61 6.22 -13.40
CA GLY A 130 0.03 5.33 -14.37
C GLY A 130 -0.88 4.19 -14.84
N THR A 131 -1.56 3.52 -13.91
CA THR A 131 -2.54 2.47 -14.22
C THR A 131 -3.70 3.01 -15.06
N ALA A 132 -4.25 4.17 -14.69
CA ALA A 132 -5.30 4.82 -15.45
C ALA A 132 -4.85 5.26 -16.85
N ALA A 133 -3.62 5.76 -17.01
CA ALA A 133 -3.07 6.11 -18.31
C ALA A 133 -2.93 4.87 -19.23
N ALA A 134 -2.50 3.74 -18.67
CA ALA A 134 -2.45 2.47 -19.41
C ALA A 134 -3.84 2.01 -19.86
N MET A 135 -4.86 2.14 -18.99
CA MET A 135 -6.25 1.87 -19.36
C MET A 135 -6.77 2.81 -20.44
N ALA A 136 -6.46 4.11 -20.36
CA ALA A 136 -6.85 5.11 -21.35
C ALA A 136 -6.32 4.73 -22.75
N ILE A 137 -5.04 4.32 -22.82
CA ILE A 137 -4.43 3.82 -24.07
C ILE A 137 -5.13 2.55 -24.55
N ARG A 138 -5.35 1.57 -23.67
CA ARG A 138 -5.97 0.28 -24.02
C ARG A 138 -7.37 0.47 -24.61
N TYR A 139 -8.15 1.40 -24.07
CA TYR A 139 -9.50 1.69 -24.53
C TYR A 139 -9.59 2.75 -25.63
N GLY A 140 -8.47 3.41 -25.98
CA GLY A 140 -8.47 4.50 -26.95
C GLY A 140 -9.26 5.74 -26.49
N ILE A 141 -9.29 5.98 -25.18
CA ILE A 141 -10.03 7.09 -24.55
C ILE A 141 -9.08 8.10 -23.91
N GLN A 142 -9.58 9.30 -23.62
CA GLN A 142 -8.82 10.31 -22.87
C GLN A 142 -8.85 10.01 -21.35
N PRO A 143 -7.84 10.42 -20.57
CA PRO A 143 -7.79 10.16 -19.12
C PRO A 143 -9.10 10.48 -18.35
N PRO A 144 -9.80 11.61 -18.56
CA PRO A 144 -11.08 11.86 -17.90
C PRO A 144 -12.12 10.73 -18.05
N LYS A 145 -12.11 10.03 -19.19
CA LYS A 145 -13.07 8.97 -19.52
C LYS A 145 -12.79 7.65 -18.81
N VAL A 146 -11.60 7.47 -18.23
CA VAL A 146 -11.30 6.30 -17.38
C VAL A 146 -12.23 6.26 -16.15
N ALA A 147 -12.78 7.40 -15.72
CA ALA A 147 -13.78 7.45 -14.65
C ALA A 147 -15.04 6.61 -14.94
N GLU A 148 -15.38 6.37 -16.21
CA GLU A 148 -16.48 5.49 -16.61
C GLU A 148 -16.17 3.99 -16.38
N HIS A 149 -14.90 3.67 -16.10
CA HIS A 149 -14.37 2.34 -15.79
C HIS A 149 -13.73 2.30 -14.39
N MET A 150 -14.24 3.12 -13.46
CA MET A 150 -13.64 3.29 -12.12
C MET A 150 -13.48 1.97 -11.36
N ASP A 151 -14.48 1.09 -11.43
CA ASP A 151 -14.42 -0.20 -10.76
C ASP A 151 -13.22 -1.04 -11.24
N GLU A 152 -13.03 -1.14 -12.55
CA GLU A 152 -11.88 -1.86 -13.11
C GLU A 152 -10.54 -1.23 -12.70
N LEU A 153 -10.46 0.09 -12.64
CA LEU A 153 -9.27 0.79 -12.16
C LEU A 153 -8.98 0.43 -10.69
N GLN A 154 -9.99 0.49 -9.83
CA GLN A 154 -9.88 0.15 -8.41
C GLN A 154 -9.50 -1.32 -8.21
N GLN A 155 -10.17 -2.25 -8.91
CA GLN A 155 -9.84 -3.68 -8.85
C GLN A 155 -8.42 -3.96 -9.34
N THR A 156 -7.97 -3.27 -10.40
CA THR A 156 -6.59 -3.38 -10.90
C THR A 156 -5.58 -2.89 -9.87
N LEU A 157 -5.84 -1.76 -9.21
CA LEU A 157 -4.99 -1.22 -8.15
C LEU A 157 -4.93 -2.17 -6.95
N LEU A 158 -6.07 -2.68 -6.48
CA LEU A 158 -6.13 -3.65 -5.39
C LEU A 158 -5.37 -4.95 -5.74
N LYS A 159 -5.50 -5.44 -6.98
CA LYS A 159 -4.75 -6.61 -7.49
C LYS A 159 -3.23 -6.39 -7.50
N GLN A 160 -2.79 -5.13 -7.57
CA GLN A 160 -1.40 -4.69 -7.51
C GLN A 160 -0.94 -4.33 -6.07
N ASP A 161 -1.66 -4.77 -5.03
CA ASP A 161 -1.39 -4.49 -3.60
C ASP A 161 -1.43 -2.99 -3.25
N CYS A 162 -2.14 -2.19 -4.05
CA CYS A 162 -2.52 -0.83 -3.65
C CYS A 162 -3.66 -0.90 -2.63
N TYR A 163 -3.67 -0.01 -1.65
CA TYR A 163 -4.79 0.11 -0.71
C TYR A 163 -5.62 1.34 -0.98
N ILE A 164 -6.93 1.13 -0.97
CA ILE A 164 -7.92 2.18 -1.16
C ILE A 164 -8.90 2.06 0.01
N PRO A 165 -8.88 2.98 0.98
CA PRO A 165 -9.75 2.91 2.17
C PRO A 165 -11.22 2.78 1.78
N GLY A 166 -11.90 1.78 2.36
CA GLY A 166 -13.31 1.50 2.10
C GLY A 166 -13.58 0.60 0.89
N PHE A 167 -12.55 0.12 0.20
CA PHE A 167 -12.68 -0.77 -0.95
C PHE A 167 -12.03 -2.12 -0.69
N ALA A 168 -12.67 -3.18 -1.14
CA ALA A 168 -12.20 -4.55 -1.10
C ALA A 168 -12.22 -5.16 -2.50
N ASN A 169 -11.38 -6.17 -2.69
CA ASN A 169 -11.37 -6.95 -3.92
C ASN A 169 -12.73 -7.61 -4.11
N HIS A 170 -13.32 -7.35 -5.26
CA HIS A 170 -14.51 -8.03 -5.72
C HIS A 170 -14.43 -8.41 -7.21
N ASP A 171 -13.22 -8.58 -7.73
CA ASP A 171 -12.94 -9.03 -9.08
C ASP A 171 -13.65 -10.38 -9.32
N PRO A 172 -14.58 -10.48 -10.30
CA PRO A 172 -15.28 -11.71 -10.61
C PRO A 172 -14.38 -12.75 -11.31
N ALA A 173 -13.20 -12.36 -11.79
CA ALA A 173 -12.23 -13.29 -12.34
C ALA A 173 -11.37 -13.97 -11.27
N ASP A 174 -11.45 -13.51 -10.00
CA ASP A 174 -10.76 -14.14 -8.89
C ASP A 174 -11.52 -15.38 -8.40
N LEU A 175 -11.05 -16.54 -8.86
CA LEU A 175 -11.65 -17.85 -8.57
C LEU A 175 -11.57 -18.23 -7.09
N ALA A 176 -10.68 -17.61 -6.30
CA ALA A 176 -10.51 -17.92 -4.88
C ALA A 176 -11.70 -17.51 -4.03
N ARG A 177 -12.48 -16.51 -4.47
CA ARG A 177 -13.58 -15.92 -3.70
C ARG A 177 -14.74 -16.88 -3.45
N ASP A 178 -14.95 -17.81 -4.37
CA ASP A 178 -15.99 -18.84 -4.26
C ASP A 178 -15.47 -20.14 -3.62
N ALA A 179 -14.21 -20.16 -3.18
CA ALA A 179 -13.60 -21.36 -2.61
C ALA A 179 -14.08 -21.62 -1.19
N ARG A 180 -14.22 -22.90 -0.83
CA ARG A 180 -14.27 -23.31 0.57
C ARG A 180 -12.85 -23.32 1.11
N VAL A 181 -12.62 -22.59 2.19
CA VAL A 181 -11.27 -22.50 2.80
C VAL A 181 -11.18 -23.37 4.04
N SER A 182 -10.08 -24.12 4.15
CA SER A 182 -9.68 -24.86 5.36
C SER A 182 -8.20 -24.61 5.68
N CYS A 183 -7.77 -24.88 6.91
CA CYS A 183 -6.40 -24.64 7.34
C CYS A 183 -5.96 -25.63 8.41
N SER A 184 -4.65 -25.70 8.65
CA SER A 184 -4.04 -26.49 9.71
C SER A 184 -4.48 -26.03 11.12
N SER A 185 -4.54 -24.72 11.32
CA SER A 185 -4.84 -24.07 12.59
C SER A 185 -5.11 -22.59 12.37
N ALA A 186 -5.77 -21.93 13.32
CA ALA A 186 -6.04 -20.50 13.28
C ALA A 186 -6.05 -19.91 14.69
N ALA A 187 -5.42 -18.76 14.87
CA ALA A 187 -5.57 -17.95 16.08
C ALA A 187 -6.99 -17.35 16.17
N GLU A 188 -7.42 -16.99 17.38
CA GLU A 188 -8.74 -16.39 17.61
C GLU A 188 -8.91 -15.11 16.78
N GLY A 189 -9.98 -15.03 15.98
CA GLY A 189 -10.25 -13.91 15.07
C GLY A 189 -9.43 -13.91 13.77
N CYS A 190 -8.46 -14.81 13.61
CA CYS A 190 -7.58 -14.90 12.45
C CYS A 190 -7.87 -16.15 11.59
N GLY A 191 -9.15 -16.39 11.29
CA GLY A 191 -9.61 -17.58 10.58
C GLY A 191 -9.23 -17.61 9.10
N ALA A 192 -9.23 -18.80 8.51
CA ALA A 192 -8.85 -19.02 7.11
C ALA A 192 -9.71 -18.24 6.10
N GLY A 193 -10.98 -17.97 6.42
CA GLY A 193 -11.88 -17.19 5.55
C GLY A 193 -11.41 -15.76 5.28
N ASN A 194 -10.50 -15.21 6.10
CA ASN A 194 -9.94 -13.88 5.90
C ASN A 194 -9.18 -13.76 4.57
N VAL A 195 -8.58 -14.86 4.06
CA VAL A 195 -7.71 -14.82 2.88
C VAL A 195 -8.46 -14.68 1.55
N ILE A 196 -9.79 -14.72 1.53
CA ILE A 196 -10.60 -14.64 0.31
C ILE A 196 -11.69 -13.57 0.36
N ASN A 197 -11.74 -12.76 1.43
CA ASN A 197 -12.78 -11.74 1.60
C ASN A 197 -12.43 -10.38 0.93
N GLY A 198 -11.26 -10.30 0.29
CA GLY A 198 -10.81 -9.18 -0.51
C GLY A 198 -10.17 -8.02 0.25
N VAL A 199 -9.98 -8.15 1.57
CA VAL A 199 -9.22 -7.18 2.38
C VAL A 199 -7.80 -7.72 2.58
N THR A 200 -6.79 -6.87 2.38
CA THR A 200 -5.38 -7.33 2.41
C THR A 200 -4.60 -6.87 3.62
N ARG A 201 -5.25 -6.33 4.66
CA ARG A 201 -4.56 -5.74 5.82
C ARG A 201 -5.46 -5.63 7.04
N THR A 202 -4.84 -5.37 8.18
CA THR A 202 -5.52 -4.87 9.38
C THR A 202 -6.03 -3.45 9.15
N VAL A 203 -7.28 -3.18 9.49
CA VAL A 203 -7.91 -1.85 9.43
C VAL A 203 -8.49 -1.51 10.79
N GLY A 204 -7.94 -0.48 11.44
CA GLY A 204 -8.34 -0.13 12.80
C GLY A 204 -8.05 -1.27 13.77
N LYS A 205 -9.11 -1.80 14.42
CA LYS A 205 -9.00 -2.93 15.37
C LYS A 205 -9.24 -4.30 14.72
N GLU A 206 -9.71 -4.32 13.47
CA GLU A 206 -10.07 -5.55 12.78
C GLU A 206 -8.86 -6.07 11.99
N SER A 207 -8.40 -7.26 12.36
CA SER A 207 -7.27 -7.92 11.69
C SER A 207 -7.79 -8.86 10.60
N ASN A 208 -7.50 -8.55 9.34
CA ASN A 208 -7.88 -9.40 8.22
C ASN A 208 -6.82 -10.43 7.85
N VAL A 209 -6.21 -11.07 8.84
CA VAL A 209 -5.10 -12.01 8.63
C VAL A 209 -5.57 -13.43 8.94
N TRP A 210 -5.11 -14.42 8.20
CA TRP A 210 -5.03 -15.78 8.71
C TRP A 210 -3.70 -15.94 9.46
N GLU A 211 -3.76 -16.40 10.70
CA GLU A 211 -2.57 -16.65 11.52
C GLU A 211 -2.60 -18.07 12.07
N SER A 212 -1.56 -18.85 11.79
CA SER A 212 -1.47 -20.26 12.22
C SER A 212 -1.03 -20.41 13.68
N ALA A 213 -1.06 -21.64 14.18
CA ALA A 213 -0.25 -22.06 15.33
C ALA A 213 1.27 -21.92 15.02
N PRO A 214 2.15 -21.98 16.03
CA PRO A 214 3.59 -21.89 15.83
C PRO A 214 4.13 -22.93 14.82
N LEU A 215 4.98 -22.50 13.90
CA LEU A 215 5.64 -23.35 12.90
C LEU A 215 6.60 -24.38 13.51
N ALA A 216 6.97 -24.19 14.79
CA ALA A 216 7.70 -25.20 15.56
C ALA A 216 6.89 -26.50 15.77
N ASP A 217 5.56 -26.40 15.75
CA ASP A 217 4.65 -27.56 15.89
C ASP A 217 4.45 -28.31 14.56
N GLY A 218 4.91 -27.73 13.44
CA GLY A 218 4.84 -28.29 12.10
C GLY A 218 4.53 -27.23 11.03
N PRO A 219 4.61 -27.59 9.74
CA PRO A 219 4.23 -26.69 8.65
C PRO A 219 2.77 -26.25 8.77
N ALA A 220 2.54 -24.95 8.61
CA ALA A 220 1.18 -24.42 8.55
C ALA A 220 0.67 -24.51 7.11
N TRP A 221 -0.59 -24.87 6.93
CA TRP A 221 -1.17 -24.94 5.60
C TRP A 221 -2.56 -24.31 5.54
N LEU A 222 -2.91 -23.81 4.36
CA LEU A 222 -4.22 -23.28 4.02
C LEU A 222 -4.63 -23.83 2.65
N ARG A 223 -5.84 -24.37 2.57
CA ARG A 223 -6.38 -25.05 1.39
C ARG A 223 -7.65 -24.35 0.92
N LEU A 224 -7.71 -24.08 -0.38
CA LEU A 224 -8.88 -23.55 -1.09
C LEU A 224 -9.43 -24.65 -1.97
N ASP A 225 -10.64 -25.13 -1.69
CA ASP A 225 -11.39 -26.05 -2.54
C ASP A 225 -12.34 -25.26 -3.43
N LEU A 226 -12.10 -25.27 -4.74
CA LEU A 226 -12.93 -24.61 -5.73
C LEU A 226 -14.23 -25.41 -5.94
N PRO A 227 -15.34 -24.74 -6.30
CA PRO A 227 -16.63 -25.42 -6.50
C PRO A 227 -16.63 -26.40 -7.68
N LYS A 228 -15.65 -26.29 -8.58
CA LYS A 228 -15.44 -27.15 -9.74
C LYS A 228 -14.00 -27.02 -10.23
N VAL A 229 -13.58 -27.91 -11.12
CA VAL A 229 -12.32 -27.76 -11.85
C VAL A 229 -12.33 -26.45 -12.65
N GLN A 230 -11.29 -25.64 -12.44
CA GLN A 230 -11.08 -24.36 -13.10
C GLN A 230 -9.74 -24.35 -13.84
N THR A 231 -9.61 -23.43 -14.79
CA THR A 231 -8.35 -23.17 -15.48
C THR A 231 -7.59 -22.06 -14.77
N ILE A 232 -6.48 -22.39 -14.11
CA ILE A 232 -5.62 -21.45 -13.37
C ILE A 232 -4.37 -21.14 -14.20
N ARG A 233 -4.03 -19.86 -14.30
CA ARG A 233 -2.86 -19.28 -14.98
C ARG A 233 -1.98 -18.47 -14.04
N GLU A 234 -2.53 -17.93 -12.96
CA GLU A 234 -1.81 -17.06 -12.05
C GLU A 234 -2.32 -17.23 -10.62
N ILE A 235 -1.38 -17.34 -9.68
CA ILE A 235 -1.66 -17.39 -8.24
C ILE A 235 -1.06 -16.13 -7.62
N ARG A 236 -1.83 -15.42 -6.81
CA ARG A 236 -1.34 -14.26 -6.06
C ARG A 236 -1.47 -14.50 -4.58
N LEU A 237 -0.39 -14.25 -3.86
CA LEU A 237 -0.32 -14.42 -2.41
C LEU A 237 0.12 -13.11 -1.78
N THR A 238 -0.68 -12.59 -0.85
CA THR A 238 -0.35 -11.37 -0.10
C THR A 238 -0.02 -11.75 1.34
N PHE A 239 1.23 -11.57 1.73
CA PHE A 239 1.74 -11.90 3.07
C PHE A 239 1.80 -10.68 3.99
N ASP A 240 2.00 -10.90 5.29
CA ASP A 240 2.13 -9.81 6.25
C ASP A 240 3.58 -9.33 6.42
N PRO A 241 3.94 -8.11 5.96
CA PRO A 241 5.23 -7.49 6.28
C PRO A 241 5.17 -6.67 7.58
N ASN A 242 4.12 -6.83 8.38
CA ASN A 242 3.75 -5.99 9.51
C ASN A 242 3.55 -4.51 9.11
N LEU A 243 2.48 -4.25 8.36
CA LEU A 243 2.11 -2.88 7.96
C LEU A 243 1.79 -1.94 9.13
N SER A 244 1.57 -2.48 10.33
CA SER A 244 1.33 -1.73 11.57
C SER A 244 2.61 -1.25 12.24
N ARG A 245 3.77 -1.77 11.85
CA ARG A 245 5.05 -1.35 12.40
C ARG A 245 5.42 0.03 11.88
N GLU A 246 5.57 0.98 12.80
CA GLU A 246 6.07 2.30 12.46
C GLU A 246 7.55 2.23 12.05
N ILE A 247 7.83 2.68 10.82
CA ILE A 247 9.17 2.82 10.27
C ILE A 247 9.41 4.31 10.04
N MET A 248 10.57 4.81 10.47
CA MET A 248 10.96 6.21 10.27
C MET A 248 12.25 6.27 9.47
N PRO A 249 12.17 6.44 8.13
CA PRO A 249 13.34 6.70 7.31
C PRO A 249 14.03 7.98 7.79
N SER A 250 15.28 7.86 8.22
CA SER A 250 16.03 8.99 8.79
C SER A 250 17.52 8.86 8.54
N ILE A 251 18.16 10.00 8.29
CA ILE A 251 19.62 10.13 8.21
C ILE A 251 20.27 10.29 9.60
N THR A 252 19.48 10.36 10.67
CA THR A 252 20.00 10.44 12.04
C THR A 252 20.38 9.06 12.53
N ALA A 253 21.65 8.88 12.94
CA ALA A 253 22.16 7.59 13.40
C ALA A 253 21.37 7.00 14.57
N MET A 254 20.96 7.84 15.54
CA MET A 254 20.12 7.41 16.66
C MET A 254 18.80 6.79 16.20
N VAL A 255 18.16 7.36 15.17
CA VAL A 255 16.90 6.81 14.62
C VAL A 255 17.17 5.53 13.87
N ARG A 256 18.19 5.50 13.00
CA ARG A 256 18.57 4.30 12.23
C ARG A 256 18.91 3.11 13.13
N ASN A 257 19.61 3.36 14.24
CA ASN A 257 19.99 2.31 15.17
C ASN A 257 18.81 1.69 15.92
N ARG A 258 17.64 2.36 15.94
CA ARG A 258 16.39 1.81 16.49
C ARG A 258 15.55 1.07 15.46
N GLN A 259 15.85 1.19 14.17
CA GLN A 259 15.13 0.47 13.12
C GLN A 259 15.57 -1.00 13.12
N CYS A 260 14.64 -1.92 12.87
CA CYS A 260 15.00 -3.31 12.61
C CYS A 260 15.76 -3.38 11.28
N LYS A 261 16.86 -4.13 11.28
CA LYS A 261 17.64 -4.40 10.08
C LYS A 261 17.22 -5.76 9.55
N GLY A 262 16.88 -5.83 8.27
CA GLY A 262 16.49 -7.07 7.61
C GLY A 262 15.07 -7.00 7.07
N MET A 263 14.52 -8.18 6.79
CA MET A 263 13.13 -8.33 6.39
C MET A 263 12.21 -8.25 7.62
N PRO A 264 10.93 -7.88 7.45
CA PRO A 264 9.97 -7.98 8.54
C PRO A 264 9.85 -9.43 9.03
N ASP A 265 9.90 -9.60 10.35
CA ASP A 265 9.94 -10.90 11.02
C ASP A 265 8.72 -11.76 10.62
N GLU A 266 7.54 -11.13 10.49
CA GLU A 266 6.24 -11.72 10.12
C GLU A 266 6.18 -12.23 8.68
N LEU A 267 7.04 -11.72 7.80
CA LEU A 267 6.95 -12.02 6.39
C LEU A 267 7.26 -13.49 6.14
N VAL A 268 6.35 -14.17 5.44
CA VAL A 268 6.54 -15.55 5.01
C VAL A 268 7.78 -15.63 4.11
N ARG A 269 8.75 -16.47 4.49
CA ARG A 269 10.04 -16.62 3.81
C ARG A 269 10.05 -17.84 2.90
N ASP A 270 9.62 -18.98 3.41
CA ASP A 270 9.66 -20.26 2.70
C ASP A 270 8.27 -20.88 2.66
N TYR A 271 7.80 -21.20 1.47
CA TYR A 271 6.48 -21.79 1.27
C TYR A 271 6.41 -22.64 -0.01
N THR A 272 5.40 -23.49 -0.08
CA THR A 272 5.08 -24.33 -1.24
C THR A 272 3.63 -24.09 -1.63
N VAL A 273 3.38 -24.03 -2.94
CA VAL A 273 2.03 -23.99 -3.50
C VAL A 273 1.83 -25.24 -4.34
N GLU A 274 0.71 -25.91 -4.11
CA GLU A 274 0.29 -27.10 -4.87
C GLU A 274 -1.10 -26.87 -5.43
N LEU A 275 -1.29 -27.17 -6.72
CA LEU A 275 -2.61 -27.28 -7.31
C LEU A 275 -2.95 -28.76 -7.50
N GLN A 276 -4.19 -29.12 -7.17
CA GLN A 276 -4.66 -30.49 -7.32
C GLN A 276 -5.89 -30.57 -8.23
N ARG A 277 -6.04 -31.72 -8.85
CA ARG A 277 -7.24 -32.13 -9.58
C ARG A 277 -7.67 -33.48 -9.01
N GLY A 278 -8.71 -33.48 -8.18
CA GLY A 278 -9.02 -34.62 -7.32
C GLY A 278 -7.87 -34.90 -6.37
N GLU A 279 -7.31 -36.11 -6.43
CA GLU A 279 -6.18 -36.53 -5.59
C GLU A 279 -4.81 -36.30 -6.24
N GLU A 280 -4.78 -35.94 -7.53
CA GLU A 280 -3.54 -35.75 -8.28
C GLU A 280 -3.02 -34.31 -8.11
N THR A 281 -1.77 -34.18 -7.66
CA THR A 281 -1.05 -32.89 -7.70
C THR A 281 -0.59 -32.60 -9.13
N VAL A 282 -1.20 -31.59 -9.77
CA VAL A 282 -0.96 -31.22 -11.17
C VAL A 282 0.05 -30.08 -11.32
N TYR A 283 0.36 -29.38 -10.24
CA TYR A 283 1.36 -28.32 -10.21
C TYR A 283 1.93 -28.16 -8.81
N THR A 284 3.24 -27.95 -8.71
CA THR A 284 3.93 -27.64 -7.45
C THR A 284 4.95 -26.54 -7.70
N GLN A 285 4.97 -25.53 -6.83
CA GLN A 285 6.01 -24.51 -6.80
C GLN A 285 6.55 -24.33 -5.40
N HIS A 286 7.87 -24.44 -5.25
CA HIS A 286 8.58 -24.15 -4.01
C HIS A 286 9.22 -22.77 -4.10
N VAL A 287 9.02 -21.95 -3.07
CA VAL A 287 9.64 -20.64 -2.93
C VAL A 287 10.43 -20.62 -1.62
N LYS A 288 11.68 -20.15 -1.70
CA LYS A 288 12.57 -19.97 -0.55
C LYS A 288 13.13 -18.56 -0.55
N GLY A 289 13.35 -18.01 0.65
CA GLY A 289 13.94 -16.68 0.81
C GLY A 289 13.08 -15.55 0.27
N ASN A 290 11.75 -15.68 0.29
CA ASN A 290 10.84 -14.62 -0.12
C ASN A 290 11.10 -13.33 0.69
N TYR A 291 11.18 -12.22 -0.03
CA TYR A 291 11.35 -10.88 0.53
C TYR A 291 10.24 -9.91 0.07
N GLN A 292 9.22 -10.42 -0.63
CA GLN A 292 8.12 -9.62 -1.16
C GLN A 292 6.83 -9.93 -0.39
N ARG A 293 6.05 -8.88 -0.12
CA ARG A 293 4.69 -9.01 0.43
C ARG A 293 3.75 -9.66 -0.58
N LEU A 294 3.69 -9.12 -1.79
CA LEU A 294 2.88 -9.66 -2.88
C LEU A 294 3.75 -10.60 -3.73
N ASN A 295 3.42 -11.89 -3.72
CA ASN A 295 4.03 -12.87 -4.61
C ASN A 295 3.06 -13.18 -5.75
N THR A 296 3.48 -12.94 -6.99
CA THR A 296 2.71 -13.29 -8.20
C THR A 296 3.37 -14.47 -8.90
N LEU A 297 2.74 -15.63 -8.81
CA LEU A 297 3.21 -16.87 -9.41
C LEU A 297 2.48 -17.08 -10.75
N LYS A 298 3.16 -16.79 -11.86
CA LYS A 298 2.63 -17.04 -13.19
C LYS A 298 2.96 -18.47 -13.61
N LEU A 299 1.93 -19.25 -13.92
CA LEU A 299 2.10 -20.62 -14.36
C LEU A 299 2.64 -20.64 -15.81
N PRO A 300 3.62 -21.50 -16.14
CA PRO A 300 4.16 -21.59 -17.50
C PRO A 300 3.09 -21.95 -18.55
N THR A 301 2.12 -22.77 -18.16
CA THR A 301 0.95 -23.14 -18.95
C THR A 301 -0.29 -23.13 -18.07
N PRO A 302 -1.50 -22.88 -18.61
CA PRO A 302 -2.73 -22.99 -17.84
C PRO A 302 -2.89 -24.41 -17.28
N VAL A 303 -3.26 -24.52 -16.00
CA VAL A 303 -3.44 -25.78 -15.27
C VAL A 303 -4.91 -25.98 -14.92
N GLN A 304 -5.43 -27.19 -15.11
CA GLN A 304 -6.78 -27.58 -14.68
C GLN A 304 -6.71 -28.08 -13.24
N ALA A 305 -7.33 -27.38 -12.30
CA ALA A 305 -7.30 -27.73 -10.88
C ALA A 305 -8.63 -27.42 -10.20
N ASP A 306 -8.98 -28.17 -9.17
CA ASP A 306 -10.15 -27.94 -8.30
C ASP A 306 -9.74 -27.53 -6.88
N SER A 307 -8.45 -27.50 -6.56
CA SER A 307 -7.99 -26.97 -5.28
C SER A 307 -6.56 -26.42 -5.33
N LEU A 308 -6.27 -25.53 -4.38
CA LEU A 308 -4.94 -25.02 -4.08
C LEU A 308 -4.61 -25.32 -2.62
N THR A 309 -3.39 -25.77 -2.35
CA THR A 309 -2.82 -25.81 -0.99
C THR A 309 -1.58 -24.92 -0.93
N LEU A 310 -1.59 -23.96 -0.01
CA LEU A 310 -0.43 -23.17 0.39
C LEU A 310 0.13 -23.76 1.69
N THR A 311 1.37 -24.21 1.68
CA THR A 311 2.08 -24.73 2.86
C THR A 311 3.25 -23.80 3.19
N VAL A 312 3.21 -23.17 4.36
CA VAL A 312 4.26 -22.30 4.87
C VAL A 312 5.16 -23.09 5.82
N THR A 313 6.47 -23.04 5.57
CA THR A 313 7.47 -23.75 6.38
C THR A 313 8.37 -22.82 7.18
N ALA A 314 8.50 -21.55 6.78
CA ALA A 314 9.27 -20.57 7.54
C ALA A 314 8.84 -19.14 7.26
N THR A 315 9.00 -18.30 8.27
CA THR A 315 9.01 -16.83 8.20
C THR A 315 10.46 -16.33 8.32
N HIS A 316 10.67 -15.01 8.37
CA HIS A 316 11.99 -14.48 8.69
C HIS A 316 12.35 -14.71 10.16
N ASP A 317 11.49 -14.32 11.10
CA ASP A 317 11.72 -14.53 12.55
C ASP A 317 10.42 -14.58 13.40
N TYR A 318 9.23 -14.61 12.80
CA TYR A 318 7.96 -14.68 13.52
C TYR A 318 7.47 -16.14 13.69
N PRO A 319 6.94 -16.54 14.86
CA PRO A 319 6.67 -17.95 15.13
C PRO A 319 5.56 -18.58 14.29
N ALA A 320 4.65 -17.82 13.68
CA ALA A 320 3.48 -18.33 12.95
C ALA A 320 3.43 -17.86 11.48
N ALA A 321 2.70 -18.56 10.64
CA ALA A 321 2.40 -18.11 9.28
C ALA A 321 1.31 -17.04 9.30
N ARG A 322 1.51 -15.93 8.57
CA ARG A 322 0.52 -14.86 8.41
C ARG A 322 0.26 -14.55 6.94
N VAL A 323 -1.00 -14.73 6.52
CA VAL A 323 -1.43 -14.52 5.12
C VAL A 323 -2.65 -13.60 5.11
N PHE A 324 -2.61 -12.57 4.28
CA PHE A 324 -3.72 -11.64 4.10
C PHE A 324 -4.66 -12.04 2.97
N GLU A 325 -4.14 -12.58 1.87
CA GLU A 325 -4.98 -12.88 0.70
C GLU A 325 -4.38 -13.97 -0.18
N VAL A 326 -5.25 -14.78 -0.77
CA VAL A 326 -4.96 -15.70 -1.87
C VAL A 326 -5.93 -15.39 -3.01
N ARG A 327 -5.40 -15.12 -4.21
CA ARG A 327 -6.20 -14.96 -5.44
C ARG A 327 -5.80 -15.97 -6.50
N LEU A 328 -6.77 -16.39 -7.30
CA LEU A 328 -6.59 -17.36 -8.39
C LEU A 328 -7.20 -16.83 -9.69
N TYR A 329 -6.41 -16.80 -10.76
CA TYR A 329 -6.80 -16.36 -12.10
C TYR A 329 -6.33 -17.37 -13.15
#